data_AF-A0A1T4VV59-F1
#
_entry.id   AF-A0A1T4VV59-F1
#
_cell.length_a   1.000
_cell.length_b   1.000
_cell.length_c   1.000
_cell.angle_alpha   90.00
_cell.angle_beta   90.00
_cell.angle_gamma   90.00
#
_symmetry.space_group_name_H-M   'P 1'
#
loop_
_entity.id
_entity.type
_entity.pdbx_description
1 polymer ?
#
loop_
_entity_poly.entity_id
_entity_poly.type
_entity_poly.pdbx_seq_one_letter_code
_entity_poly.pdbx_strand_id
1 'polypeptide(L)'
;MLKPILGCLCLFMASVEAMAQPALQLELSQQLDADCQGRQLMTASMAEPGQCIRYQLTLTNLGSTAAESVKLKLPIPKNTLLKQQLSLTAGSINLPAIQLLPATNNTGGESRLEAQLDKLEAQQQVVLQYSVQVL
;
A
#
# COMPACT_ATOMS: atom_id res chain seq x y z
N MET A 1 61.79 7.54 31.12
CA MET A 1 61.19 7.31 29.78
C MET A 1 60.49 5.97 29.82
N LEU A 2 59.16 5.97 30.00
CA LEU A 2 58.34 4.76 30.21
C LEU A 2 57.35 4.66 29.03
N LYS A 3 57.31 3.51 28.36
CA LYS A 3 56.55 3.26 27.13
C LYS A 3 55.35 2.36 27.47
N PRO A 4 54.09 2.77 27.29
CA PRO A 4 52.95 1.90 27.61
C PRO A 4 52.67 0.96 26.43
N ILE A 5 52.61 -0.33 26.75
CA ILE A 5 52.26 -1.41 25.83
C ILE A 5 50.74 -1.59 25.83
N LEU A 6 50.22 -1.61 24.60
CA LEU A 6 48.88 -2.01 24.17
C LEU A 6 48.34 -3.24 24.92
N GLY A 7 47.13 -3.15 25.47
CA GLY A 7 46.45 -4.26 26.15
C GLY A 7 44.95 -4.26 25.94
N CYS A 8 44.51 -4.92 24.86
CA CYS A 8 43.23 -5.59 24.68
C CYS A 8 41.93 -4.79 24.97
N LEU A 9 41.47 -4.02 23.99
CA LEU A 9 40.09 -3.58 23.89
C LEU A 9 39.23 -4.78 23.44
N CYS A 10 38.66 -5.52 24.39
CA CYS A 10 37.61 -6.50 24.09
C CYS A 10 36.37 -5.74 23.61
N LEU A 11 36.28 -5.53 22.29
CA LEU A 11 35.02 -5.16 21.64
C LEU A 11 34.06 -6.35 21.80
N PHE A 12 33.16 -6.27 22.78
CA PHE A 12 31.91 -7.02 22.73
C PHE A 12 31.10 -6.45 21.56
N MET A 13 31.30 -7.00 20.37
CA MET A 13 30.35 -6.89 19.27
C MET A 13 29.10 -7.65 19.71
N ALA A 14 28.18 -6.97 20.40
CA ALA A 14 26.80 -7.43 20.45
C ALA A 14 26.28 -7.30 19.01
N SER A 15 26.33 -8.40 18.25
CA SER A 15 25.67 -8.49 16.97
C SER A 15 24.17 -8.35 17.24
N VAL A 16 23.60 -7.22 16.82
CA VAL A 16 22.15 -7.13 16.65
C VAL A 16 21.83 -8.00 15.44
N GLU A 17 21.36 -9.22 15.68
CA GLU A 17 20.75 -10.02 14.63
C GLU A 17 19.44 -9.32 14.28
N ALA A 18 19.45 -8.50 13.23
CA ALA A 18 18.22 -8.01 12.63
C ALA A 18 17.43 -9.26 12.19
N MET A 19 16.42 -9.63 12.97
CA MET A 19 15.59 -10.80 12.66
C MET A 19 14.95 -10.55 11.30
N ALA A 20 15.27 -11.40 10.33
CA ALA A 20 14.82 -11.24 8.96
C ALA A 20 13.30 -11.43 8.91
N GLN A 21 12.56 -10.33 8.84
CA GLN A 21 11.10 -10.30 8.89
C GLN A 21 10.54 -9.41 7.76
N PRO A 22 9.31 -9.67 7.31
CA PRO A 22 8.64 -8.80 6.36
C PRO A 22 8.31 -7.45 7.04
N ALA A 23 8.46 -6.35 6.30
CA ALA A 23 8.14 -5.01 6.79
C ALA A 23 7.35 -4.26 5.70
N LEU A 24 6.02 -4.23 5.84
CA LEU A 24 5.15 -3.64 4.84
C LEU A 24 4.95 -2.14 5.10
N GLN A 25 5.28 -1.33 4.11
CA GLN A 25 4.95 0.09 4.05
C GLN A 25 3.85 0.33 3.03
N LEU A 26 2.85 1.13 3.42
CA LEU A 26 1.73 1.52 2.57
C LEU A 26 1.75 3.03 2.37
N GLU A 27 1.64 3.46 1.11
CA GLU A 27 1.53 4.86 0.74
C GLU A 27 0.31 5.04 -0.18
N LEU A 28 -0.70 5.76 0.30
CA LEU A 28 -1.90 6.08 -0.49
C LEU A 28 -1.82 7.51 -0.98
N SER A 29 -1.95 7.68 -2.30
CA SER A 29 -2.07 8.97 -2.95
C SER A 29 -3.41 9.08 -3.67
N GLN A 30 -3.92 10.31 -3.80
CA GLN A 30 -5.16 10.60 -4.49
C GLN A 30 -4.97 11.76 -5.46
N GLN A 31 -5.65 11.70 -6.59
CA GLN A 31 -5.73 12.77 -7.57
C GLN A 31 -7.17 12.92 -8.03
N LEU A 32 -7.63 14.15 -8.22
CA LEU A 32 -8.91 14.41 -8.86
C LEU A 32 -8.77 14.36 -10.37
N ASP A 33 -9.82 13.89 -11.01
CA ASP A 33 -9.97 13.77 -12.44
C ASP A 33 -11.33 14.35 -12.83
N ALA A 34 -11.30 15.54 -13.44
CA ALA A 34 -12.49 16.36 -13.66
C ALA A 34 -13.53 15.70 -14.57
N ASP A 35 -13.09 14.85 -15.51
CA ASP A 35 -13.96 14.23 -16.52
C ASP A 35 -13.96 12.68 -16.45
N CYS A 36 -13.32 12.12 -15.42
CA CYS A 36 -13.11 10.68 -15.25
C CYS A 36 -12.35 9.99 -16.41
N GLN A 37 -11.74 10.74 -17.33
CA GLN A 37 -11.01 10.20 -18.49
C GLN A 37 -9.49 10.11 -18.25
N GLY A 38 -8.99 10.66 -17.14
CA GLY A 38 -7.58 10.66 -16.77
C GLY A 38 -6.77 11.71 -17.53
N ARG A 39 -7.45 12.66 -18.18
CA ARG A 39 -6.82 13.70 -19.02
C ARG A 39 -6.35 14.89 -18.20
N GLN A 40 -7.03 15.17 -17.08
CA GLN A 40 -6.73 16.30 -16.22
C GLN A 40 -6.66 15.82 -14.78
N LEU A 41 -5.44 15.49 -14.34
CA LEU A 41 -5.17 15.06 -12.98
C LEU A 41 -4.71 16.24 -12.14
N MET A 42 -5.34 16.44 -10.99
CA MET A 42 -5.00 17.54 -10.09
C MET A 42 -5.00 17.11 -8.63
N THR A 43 -4.09 17.69 -7.86
CA THR A 43 -4.04 17.52 -6.41
C THR A 43 -5.03 18.48 -5.78
N ALA A 44 -6.07 17.94 -5.14
CA ALA A 44 -7.08 18.74 -4.46
C ALA A 44 -7.67 17.95 -3.27
N SER A 45 -8.16 18.70 -2.28
CA SER A 45 -8.71 18.16 -1.04
C SER A 45 -10.22 17.94 -1.10
N MET A 46 -10.91 18.47 -2.11
CA MET A 46 -12.36 18.39 -2.27
C MET A 46 -12.74 18.08 -3.71
N ALA A 47 -13.67 17.13 -3.88
CA ALA A 47 -14.21 16.74 -5.17
C ALA A 47 -15.68 17.19 -5.28
N GLU A 48 -16.08 17.62 -6.46
CA GLU A 48 -17.46 17.98 -6.77
C GLU A 48 -18.24 16.78 -7.33
N PRO A 49 -19.58 16.74 -7.16
CA PRO A 49 -20.43 15.76 -7.82
C PRO A 49 -20.13 15.64 -9.31
N GLY A 50 -20.02 14.41 -9.80
CA GLY A 50 -19.66 14.09 -11.18
C GLY A 50 -18.16 13.90 -11.44
N GLN A 51 -17.26 14.43 -10.60
CA GLN A 51 -15.81 14.26 -10.74
C GLN A 51 -15.36 12.88 -10.26
N CYS A 52 -14.18 12.44 -10.72
CA CYS A 52 -13.55 11.21 -10.23
C CYS A 52 -12.40 11.49 -9.27
N ILE A 53 -12.25 10.63 -8.27
CA ILE A 53 -11.06 10.51 -7.43
C ILE A 53 -10.33 9.24 -7.87
N ARG A 54 -9.07 9.40 -8.29
CA ARG A 54 -8.16 8.30 -8.62
C ARG A 54 -7.24 8.07 -7.44
N TYR A 55 -7.27 6.85 -6.92
CA TYR A 55 -6.41 6.40 -5.84
C TYR A 55 -5.28 5.57 -6.41
N GLN A 56 -4.07 5.81 -5.91
CA GLN A 56 -2.91 4.97 -6.14
C GLN A 56 -2.32 4.58 -4.78
N LEU A 57 -2.40 3.29 -4.46
CA LEU A 57 -1.76 2.68 -3.32
C LEU A 57 -0.45 2.03 -3.76
N THR A 58 0.65 2.47 -3.17
CA THR A 58 1.94 1.81 -3.24
C THR A 58 2.11 0.94 -1.99
N LEU A 59 2.33 -0.36 -2.19
CA LEU A 59 2.70 -1.29 -1.14
C LEU A 59 4.15 -1.74 -1.37
N THR A 60 5.01 -1.55 -0.38
CA THR A 60 6.43 -1.94 -0.45
C THR A 60 6.78 -2.85 0.71
N ASN A 61 7.43 -3.98 0.44
CA ASN A 61 8.03 -4.80 1.48
C ASN A 61 9.48 -4.38 1.71
N LEU A 62 9.71 -3.51 2.68
CA LEU A 62 11.04 -3.04 3.09
C LEU A 62 11.81 -4.05 3.96
N GLY A 63 11.19 -5.18 4.27
CA GLY A 63 11.79 -6.26 5.03
C GLY A 63 12.84 -7.04 4.23
N SER A 64 13.57 -7.91 4.93
CA SER A 64 14.55 -8.80 4.31
C SER A 64 13.99 -10.19 3.98
N THR A 65 12.71 -10.45 4.29
CA THR A 65 11.98 -11.67 3.91
C THR A 65 10.67 -11.35 3.21
N ALA A 66 10.11 -12.31 2.48
CA ALA A 66 8.85 -12.16 1.78
C ALA A 66 7.67 -11.99 2.75
N ALA A 67 6.71 -11.16 2.39
CA ALA A 67 5.41 -11.09 3.03
C ALA A 67 4.45 -12.04 2.32
N GLU A 68 3.79 -12.93 3.06
CA GLU A 68 2.84 -13.90 2.51
C GLU A 68 1.40 -13.54 2.91
N SER A 69 0.43 -13.89 2.06
CA SER A 69 -1.00 -13.73 2.31
C SER A 69 -1.42 -12.31 2.74
N VAL A 70 -0.90 -11.29 2.05
CA VAL A 70 -1.21 -9.88 2.34
C VAL A 70 -2.64 -9.57 1.92
N LYS A 71 -3.48 -9.13 2.86
CA LYS A 71 -4.85 -8.67 2.59
C LYS A 71 -4.94 -7.16 2.67
N LEU A 72 -5.36 -6.55 1.57
CA LEU A 72 -5.59 -5.12 1.44
C LEU A 72 -7.09 -4.83 1.55
N LYS A 73 -7.43 -3.84 2.37
CA LYS A 73 -8.80 -3.32 2.52
C LYS A 73 -8.80 -1.87 2.11
N LEU A 74 -9.41 -1.57 0.97
CA LEU A 74 -9.42 -0.23 0.39
C LEU A 74 -10.81 0.38 0.58
N PRO A 75 -10.92 1.53 1.25
CA PRO A 75 -12.20 2.17 1.48
C PRO A 75 -12.78 2.76 0.17
N ILE A 76 -14.09 2.65 0.01
CA ILE A 76 -14.88 3.41 -0.97
C ILE A 76 -15.65 4.48 -0.21
N PRO A 77 -15.29 5.78 -0.36
CA PRO A 77 -15.95 6.85 0.36
C PRO A 77 -17.47 6.88 0.15
N LYS A 78 -18.23 7.35 1.15
CA LYS A 78 -19.67 7.59 1.00
C LYS A 78 -19.96 8.54 -0.16
N ASN A 79 -21.14 8.39 -0.76
CA ASN A 79 -21.60 9.19 -1.90
C ASN A 79 -20.64 9.12 -3.10
N THR A 80 -20.05 7.95 -3.32
CA THR A 80 -19.24 7.68 -4.52
C THR A 80 -19.66 6.37 -5.19
N LEU A 81 -19.43 6.27 -6.49
CA LEU A 81 -19.60 5.06 -7.31
C LEU A 81 -18.24 4.58 -7.79
N LEU A 82 -17.95 3.28 -7.67
CA LEU A 82 -16.75 2.70 -8.24
C LEU A 82 -16.81 2.76 -9.78
N LYS A 83 -15.80 3.38 -10.43
CA LYS A 83 -15.74 3.53 -11.90
C LYS A 83 -14.72 2.61 -12.56
N GLN A 84 -13.51 2.55 -12.01
CA GLN A 84 -12.46 1.68 -12.53
C GLN A 84 -12.12 0.62 -11.49
N GLN A 85 -12.18 -0.64 -11.93
CA GLN A 85 -11.80 -1.78 -11.14
C GLN A 85 -10.29 -1.80 -10.92
N LEU A 86 -9.87 -2.33 -9.77
CA LEU A 86 -8.50 -2.30 -9.28
C LEU A 86 -7.50 -2.82 -10.33
N SER A 87 -6.57 -1.98 -10.77
CA SER A 87 -5.46 -2.37 -11.63
C SER A 87 -4.17 -2.48 -10.83
N LEU A 88 -3.38 -3.51 -11.13
CA LEU A 88 -2.16 -3.82 -10.41
C LEU A 88 -0.98 -3.82 -11.36
N THR A 89 0.03 -3.03 -11.01
CA THR A 89 1.31 -2.99 -11.71
C THR A 89 2.37 -3.52 -10.77
N ALA A 90 2.68 -4.80 -10.91
CA ALA A 90 3.82 -5.46 -10.29
C ALA A 90 4.22 -6.63 -11.18
N GLY A 91 5.53 -6.87 -11.35
CA GLY A 91 6.03 -7.97 -12.15
C GLY A 91 5.37 -9.28 -11.73
N SER A 92 4.50 -9.82 -12.60
CA SER A 92 3.80 -11.10 -12.50
C SER A 92 3.41 -11.54 -11.07
N ILE A 93 2.74 -10.68 -10.30
CA ILE A 93 2.12 -11.12 -9.04
C ILE A 93 0.75 -11.71 -9.36
N ASN A 94 0.52 -12.94 -8.95
CA ASN A 94 -0.78 -13.56 -9.05
C ASN A 94 -1.70 -12.97 -7.97
N LEU A 95 -2.83 -12.44 -8.39
CA LEU A 95 -3.82 -11.85 -7.49
C LEU A 95 -5.00 -12.78 -7.43
N PRO A 96 -5.20 -13.52 -6.32
CA PRO A 96 -6.47 -14.17 -6.10
C PRO A 96 -7.55 -13.08 -6.01
N ALA A 97 -8.36 -12.99 -7.06
CA ALA A 97 -9.66 -12.32 -7.17
C ALA A 97 -9.87 -11.04 -6.33
N ILE A 98 -10.02 -9.89 -7.00
CA ILE A 98 -10.51 -8.66 -6.38
C ILE A 98 -12.01 -8.83 -6.07
N GLN A 99 -12.40 -8.56 -4.83
CA GLN A 99 -13.80 -8.67 -4.39
C GLN A 99 -14.29 -7.33 -3.86
N LEU A 100 -15.43 -6.86 -4.38
CA LEU A 100 -16.19 -5.77 -3.76
C LEU A 100 -17.01 -6.37 -2.63
N LEU A 101 -16.68 -6.02 -1.39
CA LEU A 101 -17.47 -6.44 -0.24
C LEU A 101 -18.34 -5.28 0.24
N PRO A 102 -19.67 -5.46 0.33
CA PRO A 102 -20.50 -4.50 1.04
C PRO A 102 -20.08 -4.48 2.53
N ALA A 103 -20.24 -3.35 3.21
CA ALA A 103 -19.98 -3.30 4.65
C ALA A 103 -20.98 -4.19 5.40
N THR A 104 -20.61 -5.45 5.66
CA THR A 104 -21.41 -6.34 6.48
C THR A 104 -21.18 -6.00 7.95
N ASN A 105 -22.25 -5.56 8.62
CA ASN A 105 -22.46 -5.47 10.07
C ASN A 105 -22.17 -4.11 10.77
N ASN A 106 -23.27 -3.38 11.02
CA ASN A 106 -23.58 -2.60 12.23
C ASN A 106 -22.59 -1.53 12.73
N THR A 107 -21.90 -0.82 11.84
CA THR A 107 -21.30 0.49 12.14
C THR A 107 -21.28 1.38 10.88
N GLY A 108 -22.47 1.74 10.35
CA GLY A 108 -22.63 2.80 9.33
C GLY A 108 -21.72 2.72 8.10
N GLY A 109 -21.36 1.50 7.68
CA GLY A 109 -20.10 1.21 7.00
C GLY A 109 -20.06 1.51 5.51
N GLU A 110 -18.97 2.13 5.10
CA GLU A 110 -18.56 2.37 3.71
C GLU A 110 -18.30 1.04 2.98
N SER A 111 -18.67 0.97 1.70
CA SER A 111 -18.26 -0.14 0.83
C SER A 111 -16.74 -0.21 0.79
N ARG A 112 -16.17 -1.40 0.56
CA ARG A 112 -14.71 -1.57 0.47
C ARG A 112 -14.33 -2.55 -0.63
N LEU A 113 -13.17 -2.33 -1.23
CA LEU A 113 -12.52 -3.33 -2.06
C LEU A 113 -11.58 -4.16 -1.20
N GLU A 114 -11.61 -5.48 -1.39
CA GLU A 114 -10.60 -6.37 -0.84
C GLU A 114 -9.75 -6.95 -1.97
N ALA A 115 -8.45 -6.95 -1.77
CA ALA A 115 -7.47 -7.59 -2.64
C ALA A 115 -6.51 -8.41 -1.79
N GLN A 116 -6.13 -9.58 -2.29
CA GLN A 116 -5.17 -10.45 -1.63
C GLN A 116 -3.95 -10.64 -2.53
N LEU A 117 -2.76 -10.60 -1.93
CA LEU A 117 -1.50 -10.95 -2.55
C LEU A 117 -0.98 -12.20 -1.86
N ASP A 118 -0.74 -13.27 -2.62
CA ASP A 118 -0.21 -14.50 -2.04
C ASP A 118 1.21 -14.30 -1.51
N LYS A 119 2.01 -13.50 -2.22
CA LYS A 119 3.39 -13.22 -1.88
C LYS A 119 3.83 -11.85 -2.39
N LEU A 120 4.62 -11.16 -1.58
CA LEU A 120 5.38 -9.97 -1.93
C LEU A 120 6.83 -10.15 -1.46
N GLU A 121 7.77 -10.29 -2.38
CA GLU A 121 9.18 -10.56 -2.06
C GLU A 121 9.81 -9.43 -1.24
N ALA A 122 10.92 -9.74 -0.57
CA ALA A 122 11.73 -8.74 0.11
C ALA A 122 12.17 -7.65 -0.88
N GLN A 123 12.11 -6.39 -0.46
CA GLN A 123 12.44 -5.20 -1.27
C GLN A 123 11.56 -5.01 -2.52
N GLN A 124 10.45 -5.75 -2.66
CA GLN A 124 9.53 -5.62 -3.78
C GLN A 124 8.44 -4.59 -3.51
N GLN A 125 8.00 -3.92 -4.58
CA GLN A 125 6.91 -2.95 -4.59
C GLN A 125 5.78 -3.39 -5.52
N VAL A 126 4.55 -3.03 -5.13
CA VAL A 126 3.33 -3.19 -5.91
C VAL A 126 2.58 -1.87 -5.93
N VAL A 127 2.06 -1.51 -7.10
CA VAL A 127 1.18 -0.35 -7.26
C VAL A 127 -0.22 -0.83 -7.59
N LEU A 128 -1.20 -0.40 -6.80
CA LEU A 128 -2.62 -0.63 -6.99
C LEU A 128 -3.31 0.68 -7.32
N GLN A 129 -4.18 0.67 -8.32
CA GLN A 129 -4.94 1.86 -8.72
C GLN A 129 -6.42 1.54 -8.82
N TYR A 130 -7.27 2.42 -8.31
CA TYR A 130 -8.73 2.35 -8.48
C TYR A 130 -9.33 3.75 -8.55
N SER A 131 -10.54 3.89 -9.08
CA SER A 131 -11.22 5.19 -9.15
C SER A 131 -12.68 5.14 -8.76
N VAL A 132 -13.12 6.21 -8.11
CA VAL A 132 -14.52 6.42 -7.70
C VAL A 132 -15.02 7.74 -8.29
N GLN A 133 -16.30 7.80 -8.68
CA GLN A 133 -16.99 9.02 -9.09
C GLN A 133 -17.83 9.54 -7.95
N VAL A 134 -17.75 10.83 -7.66
CA VAL A 134 -18.60 11.49 -6.66
C VAL A 134 -20.03 11.64 -7.19
N LEU A 135 -21.01 11.34 -6.34
CA LEU A 135 -22.44 11.44 -6.63
C LEU A 135 -22.98 12.86 -6.46
#